data_AF-A0A3M2DRW0-F1
#
_entry.id   AF-A0A3M2DRW0-F1
#
_cell.length_a   1.000
_cell.length_b   1.000
_cell.length_c   1.000
_cell.angle_alpha   90.00
_cell.angle_beta   90.00
_cell.angle_gamma   90.00
#
_symmetry.space_group_name_H-M   'P 1'
#
loop_
_entity.id
_entity.type
_entity.pdbx_description
1 polymer ?
#
loop_
_entity_poly.entity_id
_entity_poly.type
_entity_poly.pdbx_seq_one_letter_code
_entity_poly.pdbx_strand_id
1 'polypeptide(L)' 'MLAIEVAVPEGHRHLRARLTLADGRVLVLQEATLAALARAWVDIKADPLRRSCRLVGRHLAEGEGKPGYARWQLREEE' A
#
# COMPACT_ATOMS: atom_id res chain seq x y z
N MET A 1 10.12 -10.99 -18.29
CA MET A 1 10.94 -11.10 -17.06
C MET A 1 10.06 -10.71 -15.90
N LEU A 2 9.95 -11.57 -14.89
CA LEU A 2 9.29 -11.19 -13.63
C LEU A 2 10.22 -10.23 -12.88
N ALA A 3 9.74 -9.04 -12.54
CA ALA A 3 10.57 -8.03 -11.87
C ALA A 3 9.71 -7.11 -10.99
N ILE A 4 10.30 -6.64 -9.89
CA ILE A 4 9.72 -5.63 -9.03
C ILE A 4 10.74 -4.48 -8.91
N GLU A 5 10.29 -3.28 -9.21
CA GLU A 5 11.07 -2.06 -9.06
C GLU A 5 10.34 -1.13 -8.09
N VAL A 6 11.07 -0.57 -7.12
CA VAL A 6 10.55 0.43 -6.19
C VAL A 6 11.43 1.66 -6.29
N ALA A 7 10.86 2.77 -6.74
CA ALA A 7 11.60 4.01 -6.98
C ALA A 7 10.67 5.22 -6.82
N VAL A 8 11.28 6.40 -6.67
CA VAL A 8 10.58 7.68 -6.88
C VAL A 8 10.76 8.05 -8.34
N PRO A 9 9.69 8.03 -9.18
CA PRO A 9 9.83 8.39 -10.58
C PRO A 9 10.27 9.85 -10.73
N GLU A 10 10.89 10.17 -11.87
CA GLU A 10 11.27 11.55 -12.18
C GLU A 10 10.06 12.50 -12.10
N GLY A 11 10.24 13.65 -11.48
CA GLY A 11 9.18 14.64 -11.25
C GLY A 11 8.14 14.26 -10.19
N HIS A 12 8.25 13.10 -9.53
CA HIS A 12 7.32 12.67 -8.48
C HIS A 12 7.91 12.88 -7.09
N ARG A 13 7.03 13.11 -6.11
CA ARG A 13 7.40 13.23 -4.68
C ARG A 13 7.33 11.92 -3.91
N HIS A 14 6.63 10.93 -4.47
CA HIS A 14 6.23 9.72 -3.77
C HIS A 14 6.71 8.47 -4.50
N LEU A 15 7.00 7.43 -3.72
CA LEU A 15 7.41 6.12 -4.22
C LEU A 15 6.32 5.48 -5.08
N ARG A 16 6.76 4.68 -6.05
CA ARG A 16 5.93 3.74 -6.79
C ARG A 16 6.59 2.37 -6.76
N ALA A 17 5.77 1.32 -6.73
CA ALA A 17 6.24 -0.03 -7.01
C ALA A 17 5.67 -0.49 -8.33
N ARG A 18 6.56 -0.88 -9.25
CA ARG A 18 6.22 -1.45 -10.55
C ARG A 18 6.47 -2.94 -10.52
N LEU A 19 5.40 -3.73 -10.62
CA LEU A 19 5.45 -5.19 -10.65
C LEU A 19 5.20 -5.65 -12.08
N THR A 20 6.24 -6.17 -12.73
CA THR A 20 6.15 -6.79 -14.06
C THR A 20 5.86 -8.28 -13.88
N LEU A 21 4.69 -8.71 -14.36
CA LEU A 21 4.21 -10.08 -14.28
C LEU A 21 4.85 -10.95 -15.37
N ALA A 22 4.75 -12.28 -15.20
CA ALA A 22 5.36 -13.24 -16.13
C ALA A 22 4.82 -13.12 -17.56
N ASP A 23 3.55 -12.74 -17.72
CA ASP A 23 2.89 -12.50 -19.01
C ASP A 23 3.13 -11.09 -19.58
N GLY A 24 3.99 -10.29 -18.93
CA GLY A 24 4.35 -8.95 -19.37
C GLY A 24 3.41 -7.83 -18.90
N ARG A 25 2.29 -8.14 -18.23
CA ARG A 25 1.45 -7.11 -17.61
C ARG A 25 2.20 -6.40 -16.49
N VAL A 26 1.90 -5.12 -16.30
CA VAL A 26 2.53 -4.29 -15.28
C VAL A 26 1.49 -3.74 -14.32
N LEU A 27 1.68 -3.98 -13.02
CA LEU A 27 0.93 -3.33 -11.96
C LEU A 27 1.78 -2.21 -11.36
N VAL A 28 1.20 -1.03 -11.17
CA VAL A 28 1.87 0.08 -10.48
C VAL A 28 1.11 0.40 -9.21
N LEU A 29 1.78 0.25 -8.07
CA LEU A 29 1.23 0.57 -6.76
C LEU A 29 1.65 1.99 -6.34
N GLN A 30 0.70 2.71 -5.75
CA GLN A 30 0.94 3.99 -5.09
C GLN A 30 1.66 3.76 -3.75
N GLU A 31 2.41 4.76 -3.28
CA GLU A 31 3.10 4.70 -1.97
C GLU A 31 2.15 4.33 -0.82
N ALA A 32 0.92 4.89 -0.82
CA ALA A 32 -0.07 4.59 0.20
C ALA A 32 -0.47 3.10 0.24
N THR A 33 -0.55 2.45 -0.92
CA THR A 33 -0.84 1.02 -1.03
C THR A 33 0.33 0.19 -0.50
N LEU A 34 1.57 0.57 -0.83
CA LEU A 34 2.77 -0.10 -0.31
C LEU A 34 2.86 0.03 1.21
N ALA A 35 2.61 1.22 1.76
CA ALA A 35 2.61 1.46 3.19
C ALA A 35 1.54 0.62 3.90
N ALA A 36 0.35 0.46 3.30
CA ALA A 36 -0.69 -0.39 3.85
C ALA A 36 -0.31 -1.88 3.84
N LEU A 37 0.27 -2.37 2.74
CA LEU A 37 0.78 -3.76 2.65
C LEU A 37 1.90 -4.03 3.66
N ALA A 38 2.80 -3.07 3.86
CA ALA A 38 3.89 -3.19 4.83
C ALA A 38 3.34 -3.31 6.26
N ARG A 39 2.37 -2.46 6.65
CA ARG A 39 1.71 -2.57 7.97
C ARG A 39 0.98 -3.89 8.14
N ALA A 40 0.18 -4.30 7.16
CA ALA A 40 -0.52 -5.57 7.19
C ALA A 40 0.43 -6.77 7.37
N TRP A 41 1.59 -6.74 6.69
CA TRP A 41 2.62 -7.76 6.86
C TRP A 41 3.20 -7.75 8.29
N VAL A 42 3.53 -6.58 8.82
CA VAL A 42 4.03 -6.43 10.20
C VAL A 42 3.01 -6.94 11.20
N ASP A 43 1.73 -6.56 11.06
CA ASP A 43 0.66 -6.97 11.97
C ASP A 43 0.51 -8.50 12.03
N ILE A 44 0.51 -9.17 10.88
CA ILE A 44 0.44 -10.64 10.81
C ILE A 44 1.70 -11.30 11.40
N LYS A 45 2.88 -10.70 11.21
CA LYS A 45 4.14 -11.29 11.67
C LYS A 45 4.45 -11.03 13.13
N ALA A 46 3.95 -9.93 13.68
CA ALA A 46 4.16 -9.55 15.07
C ALA A 46 3.14 -10.20 16.03
N ASP A 47 1.98 -10.62 15.54
CA ASP A 47 0.93 -11.27 16.33
C ASP A 47 0.87 -12.78 16.01
N PRO A 48 1.21 -13.68 16.96
CA PRO A 48 1.26 -15.12 16.72
C PRO A 48 -0.10 -15.77 16.45
N LEU A 49 -1.21 -15.09 16.78
CA LEU A 49 -2.57 -15.59 16.55
C LEU A 49 -3.19 -15.06 15.25
N ARG A 50 -2.72 -13.90 14.77
CA ARG A 50 -3.23 -13.26 13.56
C ARG A 50 -2.71 -13.97 12.31
N ARG A 51 -3.63 -14.44 11.45
CA ARG A 51 -3.30 -15.19 10.22
C ARG A 51 -3.53 -14.41 8.93
N SER A 52 -4.32 -13.35 8.98
CA SER A 52 -4.67 -12.52 7.84
C SER A 52 -4.90 -11.09 8.29
N CYS A 53 -4.82 -10.16 7.34
CA CYS A 53 -5.18 -8.77 7.50
C CYS A 53 -5.87 -8.36 6.20
N ARG A 54 -7.14 -7.98 6.28
CA ARG A 54 -7.89 -7.51 5.12
C ARG A 54 -7.84 -6.00 5.09
N LEU A 55 -7.41 -5.45 3.96
CA LEU A 55 -7.34 -4.01 3.75
C LEU A 55 -8.56 -3.56 2.94
N VAL A 56 -9.34 -2.64 3.49
CA VAL A 56 -10.52 -2.07 2.85
C VAL A 56 -10.35 -0.58 2.61
N GLY A 57 -10.91 -0.10 1.50
CA GLY A 57 -10.92 1.32 1.19
C GLY A 57 -11.90 2.04 2.11
N ARG A 58 -11.39 2.99 2.91
CA ARG A 58 -12.19 3.84 3.77
C ARG A 58 -11.98 5.30 3.40
N HIS A 59 -13.07 6.06 3.34
CA HIS A 59 -13.03 7.50 3.21
C HIS A 59 -12.98 8.12 4.61
N LEU A 60 -11.97 8.95 4.86
CA LEU A 60 -11.83 9.70 6.11
C LEU A 60 -12.63 11.01 6.04
N ALA A 61 -13.35 11.33 7.11
CA ALA A 61 -14.06 12.60 7.23
C ALA A 61 -13.09 13.78 7.35
N GLU A 62 -13.61 15.00 7.24
CA GLU A 62 -12.83 16.19 7.52
C GLU A 62 -12.40 16.22 8.99
N GLY A 63 -11.17 16.66 9.27
CA GLY A 63 -10.54 16.54 10.59
C GLY A 63 -10.02 15.14 10.95
N GLU A 64 -10.39 14.09 10.22
CA GLU A 64 -9.80 12.75 10.38
C GLU A 64 -8.53 12.59 9.53
N GLY A 65 -7.46 12.11 10.17
CA GLY A 65 -6.17 11.84 9.52
C GLY A 65 -5.18 12.99 9.56
N LYS A 66 -3.97 12.74 9.06
CA LYS A 66 -2.88 13.72 9.05
C LYS A 66 -3.05 14.71 7.88
N PRO A 67 -2.78 16.02 8.07
CA PRO A 67 -2.81 16.99 6.99
C PRO A 67 -1.90 16.58 5.83
N GLY A 68 -2.38 16.77 4.59
CA GLY A 68 -1.64 16.44 3.36
C GLY A 68 -1.72 14.98 2.92
N TYR A 69 -2.39 14.10 3.67
CA TYR A 69 -2.64 12.71 3.27
C TYR A 69 -3.95 12.57 2.50
N ALA A 70 -4.03 11.54 1.64
CA ALA A 70 -5.25 11.23 0.89
C ALA A 70 -6.41 10.89 1.84
N ARG A 71 -7.62 11.33 1.49
CA ARG A 71 -8.87 11.02 2.23
C ARG A 71 -9.29 9.56 2.08
N TRP A 72 -9.10 9.00 0.89
CA TRP A 72 -9.25 7.57 0.66
C TRP A 72 -7.99 6.83 1.10
N GLN A 73 -8.13 5.92 2.04
CA GLN A 73 -7.03 5.13 2.58
C GLN A 73 -7.41 3.64 2.66
N LEU A 74 -6.42 2.77 2.49
CA LEU A 74 -6.55 1.36 2.83
C LEU A 74 -6.33 1.19 4.33
N ARG A 75 -7.33 0.64 5.01
CA ARG A 75 -7.33 0.39 6.46
C ARG A 75 -7.63 -1.06 6.75
N GLU A 76 -7.06 -1.55 7.84
CA GLU A 76 -7.26 -2.88 8.37
C GLU A 76 -8.73 -3.03 8.78
N GLU A 77 -9.42 -4.04 8.25
CA GLU A 77 -10.75 -4.47 8.69
C GLU A 77 -10.59 -5.29 9.97
N GLU A 78 -11.33 -4.92 11.03
CA GLU A 78 -11.32 -5.60 12.34
C GLU A 78 -11.94 -7.00 12.29
#